data_AF-A0A352T1F8-F1
#
_entry.id   AF-A0A352T1F8-F1
#
_cell.length_a   1.000
_cell.length_b   1.000
_cell.length_c   1.000
_cell.angle_alpha   90.00
_cell.angle_beta   90.00
_cell.angle_gamma   90.00
#
_symmetry.space_group_name_H-M   'P 1'
#
loop_
_entity.id
_entity.type
_entity.pdbx_description
1 polymer ?
#
loop_
_entity_poly.entity_id
_entity_poly.type
_entity_poly.pdbx_seq_one_letter_code
_entity_poly.pdbx_strand_id
1 'polypeptide(L)'
;MNRLRLIFKFLFDKNIPLKEKWWVILPLVYILSPVDLIPAPILGFSIIDDAVMLVFLLTVVADKTAKYYGYNVTNKENNENIVENVEYEIDEINGDEDEK
;
A
#
# COMPACT_ATOMS: atom_id res chain seq x y z
N MET A 1 12.74 14.37 -3.21
CA MET A 1 12.74 13.20 -2.30
C MET A 1 12.89 11.94 -3.14
N ASN A 2 13.89 11.10 -2.87
CA ASN A 2 14.13 9.89 -3.68
C ASN A 2 12.97 8.90 -3.48
N ARG A 3 12.16 8.66 -4.52
CA ARG A 3 10.98 7.77 -4.46
C ARG A 3 11.34 6.35 -4.02
N LEU A 4 12.53 5.87 -4.40
CA LEU A 4 13.07 4.59 -3.93
C LEU A 4 13.23 4.53 -2.40
N ARG A 5 13.62 5.64 -1.76
CA ARG A 5 13.76 5.71 -0.30
C ARG A 5 12.42 5.57 0.42
N LEU A 6 11.32 6.01 -0.20
CA LEU A 6 9.97 5.85 0.36
C LEU A 6 9.54 4.38 0.36
N ILE A 7 9.90 3.61 -0.67
CA ILE A 7 9.63 2.17 -0.72
C ILE A 7 10.37 1.45 0.41
N PHE A 8 11.67 1.73 0.59
CA PHE A 8 12.41 1.16 1.72
C PHE A 8 11.82 1.63 3.05
N LYS A 9 11.47 2.90 3.19
CA LYS A 9 10.81 3.41 4.41
C LYS A 9 9.52 2.65 4.70
N PHE A 10 8.64 2.47 3.70
CA PHE A 10 7.39 1.72 3.79
C PHE A 10 7.63 0.26 4.23
N LEU A 11 8.58 -0.43 3.60
CA LEU A 11 8.88 -1.83 3.91
C LEU A 11 9.42 -2.02 5.34
N PHE A 12 10.25 -1.09 5.82
CA PHE A 12 10.82 -1.13 7.17
C PHE A 12 9.96 -0.46 8.24
N ASP A 13 8.84 0.18 7.87
CA ASP A 13 7.95 0.85 8.81
C ASP A 13 7.21 -0.17 9.70
N LYS A 14 7.34 -0.04 11.02
CA LYS A 14 6.67 -0.95 11.97
C LYS A 14 5.18 -0.68 12.11
N ASN A 15 4.71 0.51 11.73
CA ASN A 15 3.29 0.87 11.80
C ASN A 15 2.44 0.20 10.72
N ILE A 16 3.09 -0.41 9.71
CA ILE A 16 2.43 -0.99 8.56
C ILE A 16 2.29 -2.50 8.78
N PRO A 17 1.06 -3.06 8.71
CA PRO A 17 0.85 -4.48 8.95
C PRO A 17 1.57 -5.32 7.89
N LEU A 18 2.09 -6.48 8.29
CA LEU A 18 2.85 -7.37 7.41
C LEU A 18 2.08 -7.75 6.13
N LYS A 19 0.75 -7.85 6.21
CA LYS A 19 -0.13 -8.15 5.07
C LYS A 19 0.00 -7.10 3.95
N GLU A 20 0.12 -5.83 4.30
CA GLU A 20 0.26 -4.73 3.33
C GLU A 20 1.66 -4.70 2.71
N LYS A 21 2.68 -5.18 3.43
CA LYS A 21 4.04 -5.30 2.92
C LYS A 21 4.16 -6.41 1.88
N TRP A 22 3.44 -7.51 2.06
CA TRP A 22 3.45 -8.63 1.10
C TRP A 22 3.03 -8.21 -0.31
N TRP A 23 2.09 -7.28 -0.45
CA TRP A 23 1.68 -6.74 -1.75
C TRP A 23 2.79 -6.02 -2.52
N VAL A 24 3.81 -5.50 -1.81
CA VAL A 24 4.98 -4.87 -2.43
C VAL A 24 6.13 -5.88 -2.57
N ILE A 25 6.36 -6.72 -1.54
CA ILE A 25 7.45 -7.70 -1.52
C ILE A 25 7.28 -8.76 -2.61
N LEU A 26 6.08 -9.29 -2.80
CA LEU A 26 5.83 -10.37 -3.76
C LEU A 26 6.21 -9.98 -5.21
N PRO A 27 5.73 -8.85 -5.77
CA PRO A 27 6.16 -8.41 -7.09
C PRO A 27 7.62 -7.94 -7.13
N LEU A 28 8.17 -7.42 -6.03
CA LEU A 28 9.59 -7.05 -5.98
C LEU A 28 10.50 -8.29 -6.08
N VAL A 29 10.16 -9.35 -5.34
CA VAL A 29 10.85 -10.64 -5.39
C VAL A 29 10.70 -11.27 -6.77
N TYR A 30 9.53 -11.15 -7.40
CA TYR A 30 9.31 -11.61 -8.77
C TYR A 30 10.28 -10.93 -9.75
N ILE A 31 10.35 -9.59 -9.77
CA ILE A 31 11.24 -8.84 -10.68
C ILE A 31 12.73 -9.13 -10.42
N LEU A 32 13.11 -9.41 -9.17
CA LEU A 32 14.49 -9.73 -8.79
C LEU A 32 14.85 -11.22 -8.94
N SER A 33 13.85 -12.08 -9.11
CA SER A 33 14.04 -13.52 -9.22
C SER A 33 14.55 -13.85 -10.63
N PRO A 34 15.66 -14.59 -10.76
CA PRO A 34 16.11 -15.12 -12.06
C PRO A 34 15.23 -16.28 -12.56
N VAL A 35 14.18 -16.63 -11.82
CA VAL A 35 13.29 -17.76 -12.11
C VAL A 35 12.03 -17.24 -12.79
N ASP A 36 11.91 -17.51 -14.09
CA ASP A 36 10.64 -17.45 -14.82
C ASP A 36 9.71 -18.54 -14.25
N LEU A 37 8.65 -18.11 -13.55
CA LEU A 37 7.62 -19.00 -12.96
C LEU A 37 6.83 -19.78 -14.00
N ILE A 38 6.75 -19.25 -15.22
CA ILE A 38 6.11 -19.89 -16.36
C ILE A 38 7.24 -20.29 -17.31
N PRO A 39 7.62 -21.58 -17.37
CA PRO A 39 8.56 -22.05 -18.39
C PRO A 39 7.90 -21.83 -19.75
N ALA A 40 8.24 -20.72 -20.42
CA ALA A 40 7.54 -20.28 -21.61
C ALA A 40 7.79 -21.26 -22.76
N PRO A 41 6.77 -21.99 -23.25
CA PRO A 41 6.86 -22.70 -24.51
C PRO A 41 6.68 -21.74 -25.70
N ILE A 42 6.32 -20.46 -25.44
CA ILE A 42 5.92 -19.46 -26.42
C ILE A 42 6.82 -18.23 -26.26
N LEU A 43 7.69 -18.00 -27.26
CA LEU A 43 8.62 -16.87 -27.30
C LEU A 43 7.85 -15.53 -27.26
N GLY A 44 8.14 -14.69 -26.27
CA GLY A 44 7.64 -13.31 -26.18
C GLY A 44 6.64 -13.01 -25.05
N PHE A 45 6.09 -14.03 -24.40
CA PHE A 45 5.16 -13.82 -23.27
C PHE A 45 5.85 -13.38 -21.97
N SER A 46 7.12 -13.74 -21.75
CA SER A 46 7.86 -13.36 -20.54
C SER A 46 7.96 -11.84 -20.37
N ILE A 47 8.06 -11.06 -21.46
CA ILE A 47 8.17 -9.60 -21.39
C ILE A 47 6.86 -8.95 -20.93
N ILE A 48 5.72 -9.53 -21.34
CA ILE A 48 4.40 -8.98 -21.00
C ILE A 48 4.13 -9.18 -19.50
N ASP A 49 4.48 -10.35 -18.98
CA ASP A 49 4.31 -10.68 -17.55
C ASP A 49 5.14 -9.72 -16.67
N ASP A 50 6.41 -9.49 -17.01
CA ASP A 50 7.28 -8.53 -16.34
C ASP A 50 6.73 -7.10 -16.36
N ALA A 51 6.22 -6.65 -17.51
CA ALA A 51 5.68 -5.30 -17.66
C ALA A 51 4.40 -5.11 -16.81
N VAL A 52 3.51 -6.11 -16.80
CA VAL A 52 2.30 -6.09 -15.99
C VAL A 52 2.66 -6.07 -14.50
N MET A 53 3.62 -6.90 -14.07
CA MET A 53 4.08 -6.96 -12.69
C MET A 53 4.75 -5.65 -12.24
N LEU A 54 5.51 -4.99 -13.12
CA LEU A 54 6.11 -3.70 -12.85
C LEU A 54 5.05 -2.60 -12.68
N VAL A 55 4.06 -2.53 -13.58
CA VAL A 55 2.95 -1.58 -13.48
C VAL A 55 2.14 -1.81 -12.20
N PHE A 56 1.87 -3.07 -11.88
CA PHE A 56 1.20 -3.47 -10.65
C PHE A 56 1.98 -2.99 -9.41
N LEU A 57 3.29 -3.28 -9.34
CA LEU A 57 4.15 -2.82 -8.24
C LEU A 57 4.11 -1.31 -8.08
N LEU A 58 4.23 -0.56 -9.17
CA LEU A 58 4.18 0.91 -9.13
C LEU A 58 2.84 1.42 -8.61
N THR A 59 1.73 0.80 -9.02
CA THR A 59 0.38 1.17 -8.61
C THR A 59 0.17 0.92 -7.12
N VAL A 60 0.56 -0.27 -6.64
CA VAL A 60 0.49 -0.63 -5.22
C VAL A 60 1.35 0.30 -4.38
N VAL A 61 2.60 0.55 -4.80
CA VAL A 61 3.49 1.47 -4.07
C VAL A 61 2.90 2.87 -4.01
N ALA A 62 2.31 3.36 -5.09
CA ALA A 62 1.67 4.67 -5.12
C ALA A 62 0.47 4.74 -4.15
N ASP A 63 -0.43 3.76 -4.21
CA ASP A 63 -1.60 3.66 -3.33
C ASP A 63 -1.19 3.57 -1.85
N LYS A 64 -0.26 2.69 -1.51
CA LYS A 64 0.20 2.53 -0.13
C LYS A 64 0.95 3.76 0.37
N THR A 65 1.77 4.39 -0.46
CA THR A 65 2.47 5.62 -0.05
C THR A 65 1.48 6.77 0.15
N ALA A 66 0.43 6.85 -0.67
CA ALA A 66 -0.66 7.81 -0.48
C ALA A 66 -1.40 7.55 0.85
N LYS A 67 -1.81 6.31 1.09
CA LYS A 67 -2.52 5.88 2.30
C LYS A 67 -1.75 6.13 3.60
N TYR A 68 -0.45 5.80 3.64
CA TYR A 68 0.33 5.83 4.89
C TYR A 68 1.13 7.11 5.09
N TYR A 69 1.46 7.85 4.03
CA TYR A 69 2.30 9.04 4.11
C TYR A 69 1.62 10.30 3.57
N GLY A 70 0.32 10.23 3.20
CA GLY A 70 -0.42 11.36 2.65
C GLY A 70 0.14 11.87 1.32
N TYR A 71 0.94 11.05 0.63
CA TYR A 71 1.54 11.42 -0.64
C TYR A 71 0.50 11.31 -1.75
N ASN A 72 -0.26 12.38 -1.96
CA ASN A 72 -1.24 12.49 -3.03
C ASN A 72 -0.55 12.41 -4.41
N VAL A 73 -0.40 11.20 -4.95
CA VAL A 73 0.04 11.00 -6.35
C VAL A 73 -1.11 11.27 -7.32
N THR A 74 -2.35 11.17 -6.84
CA THR A 74 -3.56 11.26 -7.67
C THR A 74 -4.50 12.27 -7.07
N ASN A 75 -4.30 13.53 -7.43
CA ASN A 75 -5.34 14.54 -7.31
C ASN A 75 -6.39 14.27 -8.42
N LYS A 76 -7.13 13.15 -8.33
CA LYS A 76 -8.31 12.85 -9.15
C LYS A 76 -9.06 11.60 -8.68
N GLU A 77 -9.80 11.69 -7.57
CA GLU A 77 -11.21 11.28 -7.58
C GLU A 77 -11.91 11.77 -6.31
N ASN A 78 -13.08 12.36 -6.53
CA ASN A 78 -13.93 13.00 -5.54
C ASN A 78 -14.41 11.98 -4.48
N ASN A 79 -13.91 12.09 -3.25
CA ASN A 79 -14.63 11.62 -2.07
C ASN A 79 -14.86 12.83 -1.17
N GLU A 80 -15.80 13.67 -1.58
CA GLU A 80 -16.17 14.93 -0.90
C GLU A 80 -16.81 14.72 0.49
N ASN A 81 -16.98 13.47 0.95
CA ASN A 81 -17.70 13.15 2.19
C ASN A 81 -16.94 12.27 3.18
N ILE A 82 -15.65 11.97 2.97
CA ILE A 82 -14.86 11.16 3.92
C ILE A 82 -13.80 12.05 4.57
N VAL A 83 -13.99 12.35 5.85
CA VAL A 83 -12.98 13.03 6.67
C VAL A 83 -12.17 11.97 7.41
N GLU A 84 -11.01 11.61 6.85
CA GLU A 84 -10.00 10.80 7.55
C GLU A 84 -9.06 11.73 8.34
N ASN A 85 -8.64 11.33 9.55
CA ASN A 85 -7.88 12.10 10.56
C ASN A 85 -8.69 13.02 11.49
N VAL A 86 -9.81 12.55 12.00
CA VAL A 86 -10.49 13.22 13.13
C VAL A 86 -9.87 12.70 14.43
N GLU A 87 -9.24 13.60 15.19
CA GLU A 87 -8.87 13.33 16.59
C GLU A 87 -10.15 13.38 17.42
N TYR A 88 -10.41 12.32 18.19
CA TYR A 88 -11.58 12.25 19.08
C TYR A 88 -11.10 12.15 20.52
N GLU A 89 -11.68 12.99 21.37
CA GLU A 89 -11.56 12.90 22.82
C GLU A 89 -12.76 12.10 23.33
N ILE A 90 -12.49 11.07 24.14
CA ILE A 90 -13.55 10.27 24.76
C ILE A 90 -13.88 10.93 26.09
N ASP A 91 -15.02 11.60 26.17
CA ASP A 91 -15.57 12.00 27.46
C ASP A 91 -16.21 10.78 28.12
N GLU A 92 -15.60 10.29 29.20
CA GLU A 92 -16.22 9.30 30.07
C GLU A 92 -17.46 9.93 30.72
N ILE A 93 -18.64 9.63 30.18
CA ILE A 93 -19.91 9.96 30.82
C ILE A 93 -20.00 9.08 32.06
N ASN A 94 -19.63 9.63 33.22
CA ASN A 94 -19.92 9.03 34.51
C ASN A 94 -21.44 8.88 34.60
N GLY A 95 -21.92 7.65 34.43
CA GLY A 95 -23.31 7.30 34.66
C GLY A 95 -23.56 7.40 36.15
N ASP A 96 -24.00 8.57 36.60
CA ASP A 96 -24.59 8.70 37.93
C ASP A 96 -25.80 7.77 37.98
N GLU A 97 -25.66 6.76 38.85
CA GLU A 97 -26.69 5.83 39.26
C GLU A 97 -27.82 6.61 39.93
N ASP A 98 -28.84 6.99 39.16
CA ASP A 98 -30.14 7.33 39.72
C ASP A 98 -30.86 6.02 40.09
N GLU A 99 -30.41 5.41 41.19
CA GLU A 99 -31.17 4.41 41.93
C GLU A 99 -32.41 5.08 42.54
N LYS A 100 -33.56 4.41 42.39
CA LYS A 100 -34.95 4.84 42.66
C LYS A 100 -35.24 5.52 44.00
#